data_AF-A0AAU7TIQ6-F1
#
_entry.id   AF-A0AAU7TIQ6-F1
#
_cell.length_a   1.000
_cell.length_b   1.000
_cell.length_c   1.000
_cell.angle_alpha   90.00
_cell.angle_beta   90.00
_cell.angle_gamma   90.00
#
_symmetry.space_group_name_H-M   'P 1'
#
loop_
_entity.id
_entity.type
_entity.pdbx_description
1 polymer ?
#
loop_
_entity_poly.entity_id
_entity_poly.type
_entity_poly.pdbx_seq_one_letter_code
_entity_poly.pdbx_strand_id
1 'polypeptide(L)'
;MSRKIRQAQSHAGLLLNGSVPVPGGANTRLDAIVVPAGRRASALQEVITLSATLSVPLVILCSLQAQLGQVVERVKRTFGARALVVQMPERYELPCDAPLTSAKVFQEASAGRSSDLSAKRNIGLLLGRMRGWNKILFIDDDISQFDPWDVDRLAGYLDRHPVASMVSREFPDNSVVCHARRLAGFKQDVFVSGAALGVNLRHPELSFFADVYNEDWFFFARHAARRSLPKIGEVKQARYRPFADPGRADREEFGDILAEGLYAVFETTPRWTFDEQLGMASNSSYWRDFKDIRLDTITETMKALSNAQPSASPMDYVKTLDAQASLQVAQERAESIAPDLYVEFIANWQEDERRWRKMLHRFPSALSERHALAELGLTKWASCGYGLPTEAEADLAAAGAVG
;
A
#
# COMPACT_ATOMS: atom_id res chain seq x y z
N MET A 1 -1.58 -0.53 36.57
CA MET A 1 -0.34 -0.97 35.88
C MET A 1 -0.32 -0.29 34.51
N SER A 2 0.51 0.74 34.33
CA SER A 2 0.70 1.39 33.03
C SER A 2 1.30 0.37 32.06
N ARG A 3 0.54 -0.05 31.04
CA ARG A 3 1.10 -0.88 29.96
C ARG A 3 2.06 0.01 29.19
N LYS A 4 3.36 -0.31 29.26
CA LYS A 4 4.40 0.43 28.54
C LYS A 4 4.16 0.26 27.04
N ILE A 5 3.75 1.35 26.38
CA ILE A 5 3.79 1.50 24.93
C ILE A 5 5.24 1.28 24.47
N ARG A 6 5.44 0.61 23.33
CA ARG A 6 6.75 0.34 22.74
C ARG A 6 6.62 0.27 21.22
N GLN A 7 7.68 0.62 20.51
CA GLN A 7 7.81 0.25 19.10
C GLN A 7 8.08 -1.26 19.01
N ALA A 8 7.29 -1.96 18.20
CA ALA A 8 7.35 -3.41 18.12
C ALA A 8 8.48 -3.88 17.20
N GLN A 9 9.05 -5.05 17.50
CA GLN A 9 9.98 -5.73 16.57
C GLN A 9 9.23 -6.51 15.49
N SER A 10 7.95 -6.82 15.72
CA SER A 10 7.07 -7.56 14.83
C SER A 10 5.62 -7.29 15.20
N HIS A 11 4.77 -7.15 14.19
CA HIS A 11 3.32 -7.07 14.34
C HIS A 11 2.59 -8.38 14.04
N ALA A 12 3.32 -9.50 13.92
CA ALA A 12 2.73 -10.79 13.52
C ALA A 12 1.58 -11.26 14.41
N GLY A 13 1.50 -10.81 15.68
CA GLY A 13 0.38 -11.08 16.59
C GLY A 13 -0.95 -10.43 16.20
N LEU A 14 -0.95 -9.54 15.20
CA LEU A 14 -2.15 -8.94 14.59
C LEU A 14 -2.66 -9.70 13.37
N LEU A 15 -1.92 -10.72 12.90
CA LEU A 15 -2.27 -11.49 11.70
C LEU A 15 -3.02 -12.76 12.05
N LEU A 16 -3.96 -13.11 11.19
CA LEU A 16 -4.56 -14.44 11.14
C LEU A 16 -3.67 -15.35 10.27
N ASN A 17 -3.34 -16.54 10.78
CA ASN A 17 -2.60 -17.52 9.99
C ASN A 17 -3.46 -18.03 8.82
N GLY A 18 -3.07 -17.67 7.60
CA GLY A 18 -3.75 -18.04 6.37
C GLY A 18 -3.18 -19.28 5.65
N SER A 19 -2.32 -20.06 6.30
CA SER A 19 -1.72 -21.28 5.72
C SER A 19 -2.73 -22.41 5.51
N VAL A 20 -3.86 -22.39 6.22
CA VAL A 20 -4.89 -23.44 6.16
C VAL A 20 -5.75 -23.25 4.91
N PRO A 21 -5.97 -24.30 4.08
CA PRO A 21 -6.91 -24.23 2.98
C PRO A 21 -8.33 -23.90 3.47
N VAL A 22 -8.98 -22.94 2.84
CA VAL A 22 -10.39 -22.62 3.10
C VAL A 22 -11.22 -23.27 1.99
N PRO A 23 -12.35 -23.95 2.30
CA PRO A 23 -13.25 -24.45 1.28
C PRO A 23 -13.69 -23.31 0.35
N GLY A 24 -13.46 -23.47 -0.95
CA GLY A 24 -13.80 -22.47 -1.93
C GLY A 24 -15.31 -22.21 -1.98
N GLY A 25 -15.72 -20.95 -1.94
CA GLY A 25 -17.09 -20.56 -2.27
C GLY A 25 -17.39 -20.70 -3.77
N ALA A 26 -18.63 -20.41 -4.17
CA ALA A 26 -19.04 -20.46 -5.58
C ALA A 26 -18.29 -19.43 -6.48
N ASN A 27 -17.69 -18.39 -5.89
CA ASN A 27 -16.95 -17.31 -6.56
C ASN A 27 -15.52 -17.16 -6.01
N THR A 28 -14.69 -18.21 -6.10
CA THR A 28 -13.28 -18.15 -5.65
C THR A 28 -12.37 -17.34 -6.54
N ARG A 29 -12.79 -16.97 -7.77
CA ARG A 29 -11.89 -16.33 -8.73
C ARG A 29 -11.73 -14.83 -8.48
N LEU A 30 -10.54 -14.33 -8.78
CA LEU A 30 -10.27 -12.90 -8.90
C LEU A 30 -10.86 -12.39 -10.22
N ASP A 31 -11.47 -11.22 -10.19
CA ASP A 31 -11.97 -10.53 -11.39
C ASP A 31 -10.84 -9.79 -12.12
N ALA A 32 -9.88 -9.25 -11.37
CA ALA A 32 -8.73 -8.55 -11.93
C ALA A 32 -7.52 -8.54 -10.97
N ILE A 33 -6.33 -8.38 -11.55
CA ILE A 33 -5.11 -7.98 -10.85
C ILE A 33 -4.85 -6.51 -11.17
N VAL A 34 -4.74 -5.65 -10.16
CA VAL A 34 -4.48 -4.21 -10.33
C VAL A 34 -3.04 -3.90 -9.97
N VAL A 35 -2.32 -3.26 -10.89
CA VAL A 35 -0.88 -2.96 -10.75
C VAL A 35 -0.67 -1.44 -10.78
N PRO A 36 -0.38 -0.79 -9.63
CA PRO A 36 0.05 0.59 -9.61
C PRO A 36 1.51 0.69 -10.10
N ALA A 37 1.70 1.01 -11.38
CA ALA A 37 3.01 0.96 -12.04
C ALA A 37 3.68 2.34 -12.12
N GLY A 38 4.90 2.46 -11.58
CA GLY A 38 5.78 3.63 -11.69
C GLY A 38 7.16 3.31 -12.30
N ARG A 39 7.54 2.02 -12.35
CA ARG A 39 8.80 1.52 -12.89
C ARG A 39 8.66 1.19 -14.37
N ARG A 40 9.80 1.00 -15.05
CA ARG A 40 9.84 0.65 -16.48
C ARG A 40 9.01 -0.59 -16.75
N ALA A 41 8.42 -0.68 -17.94
CA ALA A 41 7.61 -1.83 -18.38
C ALA A 41 8.31 -3.19 -18.22
N SER A 42 9.65 -3.23 -18.22
CA SER A 42 10.42 -4.46 -17.96
C SER A 42 10.18 -5.07 -16.58
N ALA A 43 9.89 -4.25 -15.57
CA ALA A 43 9.59 -4.72 -14.21
C ALA A 43 8.29 -5.53 -14.15
N LEU A 44 7.37 -5.28 -15.08
CA LEU A 44 6.04 -5.90 -15.11
C LEU A 44 6.01 -7.32 -15.70
N GLN A 45 7.14 -7.91 -16.13
CA GLN A 45 7.09 -9.23 -16.80
C GLN A 45 6.47 -10.31 -15.92
N GLU A 46 6.88 -10.36 -14.65
CA GLU A 46 6.44 -11.39 -13.71
C GLU A 46 4.93 -11.33 -13.49
N VAL A 47 4.37 -10.13 -13.26
CA VAL A 47 2.93 -9.96 -13.06
C VAL A 47 2.13 -10.20 -14.35
N ILE A 48 2.67 -9.88 -15.53
CA ILE A 48 2.06 -10.20 -16.83
C ILE A 48 1.99 -11.72 -17.04
N THR A 49 3.08 -12.43 -16.72
CA THR A 49 3.12 -13.91 -16.80
C THR A 49 2.18 -14.55 -15.77
N LEU A 50 2.10 -14.01 -14.56
CA LEU A 50 1.18 -14.48 -13.52
C LEU A 50 -0.28 -14.35 -13.98
N SER A 51 -0.65 -13.21 -14.55
CA SER A 51 -2.01 -12.96 -15.03
C SER A 51 -2.41 -13.94 -16.13
N ALA A 52 -1.49 -14.23 -17.07
CA ALA A 52 -1.71 -15.23 -18.12
C ALA A 52 -1.90 -16.63 -17.52
N THR A 53 -1.06 -17.01 -16.55
CA THR A 53 -1.12 -18.31 -15.87
C THR A 53 -2.45 -18.51 -15.14
N LEU A 54 -2.92 -17.47 -14.43
CA LEU A 54 -4.19 -17.51 -13.69
C LEU A 54 -5.42 -17.25 -14.57
N SER A 55 -5.22 -16.87 -15.84
CA SER A 55 -6.28 -16.39 -16.74
C SER A 55 -7.06 -15.18 -16.17
N VAL A 56 -6.42 -14.37 -15.33
CA VAL A 56 -7.00 -13.17 -14.71
C VAL A 56 -6.52 -11.92 -15.47
N PRO A 57 -7.42 -11.00 -15.87
CA PRO A 57 -7.03 -9.79 -16.58
C PRO A 57 -6.29 -8.81 -15.64
N LEU A 58 -5.42 -7.99 -16.23
CA LEU A 58 -4.71 -6.92 -15.54
C LEU A 58 -5.41 -5.58 -15.70
N VAL A 59 -5.29 -4.74 -14.70
CA VAL A 59 -5.44 -3.29 -14.80
C VAL A 59 -4.10 -2.67 -14.42
N ILE A 60 -3.39 -2.09 -15.39
CA ILE A 60 -2.07 -1.49 -15.15
C ILE A 60 -2.22 0.03 -15.19
N LEU A 61 -1.96 0.67 -14.05
CA LEU A 61 -2.07 2.12 -13.89
C LEU A 61 -0.68 2.75 -13.99
N CYS A 62 -0.33 3.22 -15.17
CA CYS A 62 1.00 3.67 -15.56
C CYS A 62 1.26 5.13 -15.17
N SER A 63 2.38 5.41 -14.53
CA SER A 63 2.96 6.76 -14.40
C SER A 63 4.49 6.69 -14.35
N LEU A 64 5.16 7.85 -14.22
CA LEU A 64 6.61 7.95 -14.10
C LEU A 64 7.33 7.21 -15.25
N GLN A 65 8.02 6.10 -14.97
CA GLN A 65 8.75 5.32 -15.98
C GLN A 65 7.89 4.25 -16.66
N ALA A 66 6.69 3.96 -16.15
CA ALA A 66 5.74 3.07 -16.80
C ALA A 66 5.03 3.84 -17.92
N GLN A 67 5.31 3.48 -19.17
CA GLN A 67 4.73 4.12 -20.35
C GLN A 67 3.70 3.22 -21.01
N LEU A 68 2.50 3.76 -21.30
CA LEU A 68 1.37 3.02 -21.87
C LEU A 68 1.76 2.13 -23.06
N GLY A 69 2.43 2.69 -24.08
CA GLY A 69 2.79 1.94 -25.29
C GLY A 69 3.74 0.76 -25.03
N GLN A 70 4.76 0.96 -24.19
CA GLN A 70 5.72 -0.09 -23.84
C GLN A 70 5.08 -1.22 -23.04
N VAL A 71 4.14 -0.89 -22.15
CA VAL A 71 3.39 -1.88 -21.38
C VAL A 71 2.46 -2.69 -22.30
N VAL A 72 1.71 -2.01 -23.20
CA VAL A 72 0.83 -2.66 -24.19
C VAL A 72 1.60 -3.64 -25.08
N GLU A 73 2.76 -3.24 -25.60
CA GLU A 73 3.62 -4.11 -26.41
C GLU A 73 4.00 -5.39 -25.66
N ARG A 74 4.33 -5.26 -24.37
CA ARG A 74 4.72 -6.37 -23.50
C ARG A 74 3.58 -7.34 -23.20
N VAL A 75 2.39 -6.81 -22.93
CA VAL A 75 1.19 -7.63 -22.74
C VAL A 75 0.88 -8.41 -24.02
N LYS A 76 0.90 -7.76 -25.19
CA LYS A 76 0.64 -8.43 -26.49
C LYS A 76 1.64 -9.55 -26.81
N ARG A 77 2.89 -9.44 -26.35
CA ARG A 77 3.92 -10.47 -26.53
C ARG A 77 3.76 -11.68 -25.60
N THR A 78 2.94 -11.57 -24.55
CA THR A 78 2.75 -12.64 -23.58
C THR A 78 1.45 -13.39 -23.89
N PHE A 79 1.56 -14.60 -24.43
CA PHE A 79 0.40 -15.43 -24.76
C PHE A 79 -0.48 -15.68 -23.53
N GLY A 80 -1.80 -15.53 -23.68
CA GLY A 80 -2.78 -15.68 -22.60
C GLY A 80 -2.97 -14.44 -21.71
N ALA A 81 -2.06 -13.45 -21.76
CA ALA A 81 -2.22 -12.21 -21.00
C ALA A 81 -3.31 -11.32 -21.60
N ARG A 82 -4.04 -10.62 -20.74
CA ARG A 82 -5.03 -9.58 -21.08
C ARG A 82 -4.88 -8.42 -20.11
N ALA A 83 -4.93 -7.19 -20.59
CA ALA A 83 -4.79 -6.02 -19.75
C ALA A 83 -5.60 -4.83 -20.26
N LEU A 84 -6.15 -4.10 -19.30
CA LEU A 84 -6.51 -2.70 -19.43
C LEU A 84 -5.32 -1.86 -18.94
N VAL A 85 -4.67 -1.14 -19.84
CA VAL A 85 -3.51 -0.29 -19.53
C VAL A 85 -3.97 1.16 -19.55
N VAL A 86 -3.78 1.87 -18.45
CA VAL A 86 -4.25 3.26 -18.27
C VAL A 86 -3.07 4.15 -17.96
N GLN A 87 -2.95 5.27 -18.67
CA GLN A 87 -1.98 6.31 -18.36
C GLN A 87 -2.58 7.25 -17.32
N MET A 88 -1.92 7.36 -16.17
CA MET A 88 -2.30 8.31 -15.13
C MET A 88 -1.99 9.75 -15.57
N PRO A 89 -2.97 10.67 -15.48
CA PRO A 89 -2.71 12.09 -15.62
C PRO A 89 -1.75 12.59 -14.53
N GLU A 90 -0.94 13.59 -14.86
CA GLU A 90 -0.20 14.33 -13.83
C GLU A 90 -1.20 15.03 -12.90
N ARG A 91 -0.98 14.91 -11.58
CA ARG A 91 -1.84 15.51 -10.54
C ARG A 91 -3.30 15.06 -10.65
N TYR A 92 -3.51 13.77 -10.90
CA TYR A 92 -4.85 13.20 -10.91
C TYR A 92 -5.57 13.40 -9.57
N GLU A 93 -6.79 13.92 -9.63
CA GLU A 93 -7.71 14.00 -8.51
C GLU A 93 -8.84 12.97 -8.72
N LEU A 94 -9.20 12.26 -7.65
CA LEU A 94 -10.34 11.34 -7.70
C LEU A 94 -11.62 12.13 -7.99
N PRO A 95 -12.64 11.51 -8.63
CA PRO A 95 -13.95 12.16 -8.88
C PRO A 95 -14.80 12.24 -7.60
N CYS A 96 -14.20 12.71 -6.52
CA CYS A 96 -14.81 12.96 -5.21
C CYS A 96 -14.08 14.09 -4.50
N ASP A 97 -14.65 14.58 -3.40
CA ASP A 97 -13.95 15.56 -2.56
C ASP A 97 -12.56 15.03 -2.18
N ALA A 98 -11.56 15.91 -2.26
CA ALA A 98 -10.20 15.57 -1.88
C ALA A 98 -10.18 15.04 -0.43
N PRO A 99 -9.47 13.93 -0.14
CA PRO A 99 -9.32 13.44 1.21
C PRO A 99 -8.75 14.53 2.12
N LEU A 100 -9.31 14.67 3.32
CA LEU A 100 -8.77 15.55 4.35
C LEU A 100 -7.34 15.18 4.72
N THR A 101 -7.00 13.89 4.66
CA THR A 101 -5.63 13.38 4.83
C THR A 101 -4.63 13.87 3.76
N SER A 102 -5.10 14.41 2.63
CA SER A 102 -4.26 15.03 1.59
C SER A 102 -4.03 16.53 1.81
N ALA A 103 -4.53 17.11 2.89
CA ALA A 103 -4.37 18.53 3.20
C ALA A 103 -2.88 18.96 3.25
N LYS A 104 -2.63 20.23 2.92
CA LYS A 104 -1.27 20.81 2.81
C LYS A 104 -0.40 20.55 4.05
N VAL A 105 -1.00 20.61 5.24
CA VAL A 105 -0.28 20.38 6.50
C VAL A 105 0.31 18.97 6.59
N PHE A 106 -0.40 17.94 6.09
CA PHE A 106 0.10 16.56 6.08
C PHE A 106 1.11 16.32 4.96
N GLN A 107 0.96 17.04 3.83
CA GLN A 107 1.98 17.04 2.78
C GLN A 107 3.29 17.65 3.28
N GLU A 108 3.23 18.77 4.01
CA GLU A 108 4.40 19.41 4.64
C GLU A 108 5.04 18.51 5.70
N ALA A 109 4.24 17.82 6.52
CA ALA A 109 4.71 16.82 7.47
C ALA A 109 5.34 15.60 6.79
N SER A 110 4.89 15.25 5.59
CA SER A 110 5.46 14.18 4.75
C SER A 110 6.56 14.70 3.81
N ALA A 111 7.16 15.85 4.11
CA ALA A 111 8.25 16.45 3.31
C ALA A 111 7.92 16.62 1.82
N GLY A 112 6.66 16.94 1.50
CA GLY A 112 6.17 17.10 0.12
C GLY A 112 6.17 15.79 -0.68
N ARG A 113 6.00 14.63 -0.03
CA ARG A 113 5.97 13.31 -0.66
C ARG A 113 5.07 13.28 -1.89
N SER A 114 5.67 13.17 -3.08
CA SER A 114 4.97 13.02 -4.34
C SER A 114 4.88 11.55 -4.75
N SER A 115 3.86 10.85 -4.23
CA SER A 115 3.50 9.50 -4.67
C SER A 115 2.07 9.47 -5.19
N ASP A 116 1.85 8.73 -6.27
CA ASP A 116 0.51 8.47 -6.81
C ASP A 116 -0.03 7.07 -6.44
N LEU A 117 0.66 6.36 -5.54
CA LEU A 117 0.33 4.99 -5.17
C LEU A 117 -1.07 4.88 -4.56
N SER A 118 -1.40 5.70 -3.56
CA SER A 118 -2.73 5.73 -2.93
C SER A 118 -3.82 6.06 -3.95
N ALA A 119 -3.57 7.02 -4.85
CA ALA A 119 -4.52 7.40 -5.91
C ALA A 119 -4.78 6.22 -6.86
N LYS A 120 -3.73 5.55 -7.35
CA LYS A 120 -3.86 4.36 -8.21
C LYS A 120 -4.60 3.22 -7.52
N ARG A 121 -4.31 2.95 -6.24
CA ARG A 121 -5.02 1.91 -5.50
C ARG A 121 -6.50 2.26 -5.32
N ASN A 122 -6.84 3.50 -4.99
CA ASN A 122 -8.23 3.97 -4.92
C ASN A 122 -8.95 3.91 -6.28
N ILE A 123 -8.27 4.21 -7.39
CA ILE A 123 -8.80 4.00 -8.75
C ILE A 123 -9.12 2.52 -8.99
N GLY A 124 -8.25 1.60 -8.57
CA GLY A 124 -8.51 0.16 -8.64
C GLY A 124 -9.78 -0.25 -7.90
N LEU A 125 -10.02 0.31 -6.71
CA LEU A 125 -11.24 0.08 -5.94
C LEU A 125 -12.49 0.61 -6.67
N LEU A 126 -12.43 1.86 -7.14
CA LEU A 126 -13.54 2.52 -7.83
C LEU A 126 -13.88 1.86 -9.17
N LEU A 127 -12.85 1.56 -9.97
CA LEU A 127 -13.01 0.84 -11.23
C LEU A 127 -13.65 -0.52 -10.98
N GLY A 128 -13.18 -1.28 -10.00
CA GLY A 128 -13.76 -2.58 -9.68
C GLY A 128 -15.21 -2.48 -9.21
N ARG A 129 -15.56 -1.49 -8.39
CA ARG A 129 -16.95 -1.21 -8.00
C ARG A 129 -17.82 -0.89 -9.21
N MET A 130 -17.37 0.01 -10.08
CA MET A 130 -18.07 0.41 -11.30
C MET A 130 -18.26 -0.73 -12.29
N ARG A 131 -17.27 -1.61 -12.44
CA ARG A 131 -17.34 -2.82 -13.28
C ARG A 131 -18.18 -3.94 -12.68
N GLY A 132 -18.60 -3.81 -11.41
CA GLY A 132 -19.31 -4.86 -10.71
C GLY A 132 -18.43 -6.08 -10.38
N TRP A 133 -17.14 -5.86 -10.18
CA TRP A 133 -16.23 -6.90 -9.70
C TRP A 133 -16.47 -7.23 -8.24
N ASN A 134 -16.13 -8.46 -7.86
CA ASN A 134 -16.25 -8.97 -6.50
C ASN A 134 -14.90 -8.97 -5.78
N LYS A 135 -13.83 -9.42 -6.43
CA LYS A 135 -12.52 -9.59 -5.81
C LYS A 135 -11.42 -9.12 -6.74
N ILE A 136 -10.50 -8.34 -6.21
CA ILE A 136 -9.28 -7.93 -6.92
C ILE A 136 -8.06 -8.24 -6.09
N LEU A 137 -6.91 -8.31 -6.76
CA LEU A 137 -5.59 -8.40 -6.14
C LEU A 137 -4.75 -7.21 -6.57
N PHE A 138 -4.33 -6.38 -5.63
CA PHE A 138 -3.28 -5.39 -5.86
C PHE A 138 -1.92 -6.06 -5.85
N ILE A 139 -1.07 -5.72 -6.82
CA ILE A 139 0.33 -6.15 -6.88
C ILE A 139 1.19 -4.96 -7.25
N ASP A 140 2.14 -4.57 -6.40
CA ASP A 140 3.09 -3.51 -6.75
C ASP A 140 4.04 -3.97 -7.88
N ASP A 141 4.53 -3.03 -8.68
CA ASP A 141 5.26 -3.31 -9.93
C ASP A 141 6.67 -3.91 -9.74
N ASP A 142 7.06 -4.17 -8.50
CA ASP A 142 8.32 -4.76 -8.11
C ASP A 142 8.20 -6.03 -7.30
N ILE A 143 6.98 -6.57 -7.22
CA ILE A 143 6.70 -7.82 -6.53
C ILE A 143 6.67 -8.96 -7.54
N SER A 144 7.24 -10.08 -7.12
CA SER A 144 7.51 -11.26 -7.94
C SER A 144 7.46 -12.54 -7.11
N GLN A 145 7.72 -13.68 -7.78
CA GLN A 145 7.77 -15.01 -7.15
C GLN A 145 6.47 -15.43 -6.46
N PHE A 146 5.35 -15.18 -7.12
CA PHE A 146 4.05 -15.66 -6.66
C PHE A 146 3.93 -17.17 -6.85
N ASP A 147 3.43 -17.86 -5.83
CA ASP A 147 2.86 -19.19 -5.99
C ASP A 147 1.38 -19.04 -6.43
N PRO A 148 0.98 -19.54 -7.62
CA PRO A 148 -0.42 -19.54 -8.06
C PRO A 148 -1.39 -20.14 -7.02
N TRP A 149 -0.98 -21.16 -6.27
CA TRP A 149 -1.81 -21.77 -5.22
C TRP A 149 -2.08 -20.82 -4.06
N ASP A 150 -1.11 -19.96 -3.73
CA ASP A 150 -1.27 -18.94 -2.70
C ASP A 150 -2.22 -17.84 -3.17
N VAL A 151 -2.24 -17.52 -4.46
CA VAL A 151 -3.19 -16.56 -5.04
C VAL A 151 -4.62 -17.11 -5.00
N ASP A 152 -4.81 -18.38 -5.39
CA ASP A 152 -6.11 -19.05 -5.31
C ASP A 152 -6.61 -19.14 -3.85
N ARG A 153 -5.70 -19.48 -2.92
CA ARG A 153 -6.02 -19.52 -1.49
C ARG A 153 -6.39 -18.14 -0.96
N LEU A 154 -5.64 -17.09 -1.33
CA LEU A 154 -5.94 -15.72 -0.98
C LEU A 154 -7.35 -15.35 -1.47
N ALA A 155 -7.69 -15.67 -2.71
CA ALA A 155 -9.00 -15.39 -3.27
C ALA A 155 -10.13 -16.17 -2.56
N GLY A 156 -9.86 -17.38 -2.06
CA GLY A 156 -10.76 -18.12 -1.18
C GLY A 156 -10.97 -17.46 0.18
N TYR A 157 -9.91 -16.96 0.82
CA TYR A 157 -10.03 -16.20 2.07
C TYR A 157 -10.90 -14.95 1.94
N LEU A 158 -10.91 -14.33 0.75
CA LEU A 158 -11.75 -13.15 0.47
C LEU A 158 -13.26 -13.41 0.57
N ASP A 159 -13.72 -14.67 0.60
CA ASP A 159 -15.13 -15.00 0.85
C ASP A 159 -15.58 -14.67 2.28
N ARG A 160 -14.63 -14.67 3.23
CA ARG A 160 -14.92 -14.52 4.68
C ARG A 160 -14.19 -13.33 5.29
N HIS A 161 -13.17 -12.84 4.61
CA HIS A 161 -12.36 -11.71 5.05
C HIS A 161 -12.39 -10.64 3.95
N PRO A 162 -12.62 -9.37 4.28
CA PRO A 162 -12.64 -8.31 3.26
C PRO A 162 -11.29 -8.05 2.61
N VAL A 163 -10.23 -8.45 3.30
CA VAL A 163 -8.84 -8.24 2.89
C VAL A 163 -8.04 -9.47 3.25
N ALA A 164 -7.03 -9.80 2.44
CA ALA A 164 -6.02 -10.82 2.71
C ALA A 164 -4.74 -10.41 1.99
N SER A 165 -3.57 -10.63 2.59
CA SER A 165 -2.31 -10.13 2.02
C SER A 165 -1.18 -11.16 2.14
N MET A 166 -0.21 -11.04 1.24
CA MET A 166 1.03 -11.81 1.24
C MET A 166 2.17 -11.00 1.85
N VAL A 167 3.18 -11.67 2.41
CA VAL A 167 4.34 -10.99 3.00
C VAL A 167 5.53 -11.00 2.05
N SER A 168 6.24 -9.87 1.94
CA SER A 168 7.53 -9.80 1.25
C SER A 168 8.68 -10.08 2.22
N ARG A 169 9.20 -11.30 2.28
CA ARG A 169 10.34 -11.63 3.18
C ARG A 169 11.70 -11.35 2.55
N GLU A 170 11.82 -11.58 1.24
CA GLU A 170 13.04 -11.30 0.50
C GLU A 170 13.05 -9.84 0.04
N PHE A 171 13.94 -9.03 0.64
CA PHE A 171 13.99 -7.57 0.51
C PHE A 171 12.72 -6.91 1.05
N PRO A 172 12.59 -6.85 2.38
CA PRO A 172 11.32 -6.53 3.01
C PRO A 172 10.84 -5.12 2.72
N ASP A 173 9.52 -5.01 2.55
CA ASP A 173 8.82 -3.75 2.32
C ASP A 173 8.68 -2.98 3.64
N ASN A 174 9.72 -2.21 3.97
CA ASN A 174 9.87 -1.55 5.25
C ASN A 174 10.43 -0.14 5.04
N SER A 175 10.18 0.73 6.02
CA SER A 175 10.75 2.07 6.05
C SER A 175 12.27 2.07 6.12
N VAL A 176 12.88 3.20 5.77
CA VAL A 176 14.32 3.43 5.88
C VAL A 176 14.83 3.14 7.30
N VAL A 177 14.11 3.56 8.34
CA VAL A 177 14.47 3.30 9.73
C VAL A 177 14.48 1.79 10.03
N CYS A 178 13.47 1.05 9.57
CA CYS A 178 13.43 -0.41 9.73
C CYS A 178 14.59 -1.12 9.01
N HIS A 179 14.98 -0.65 7.81
CA HIS A 179 16.17 -1.18 7.13
C HIS A 179 17.46 -0.89 7.91
N ALA A 180 17.58 0.30 8.48
CA ALA A 180 18.74 0.66 9.30
C ALA A 180 18.81 -0.18 10.58
N ARG A 181 17.66 -0.50 11.20
CA ARG A 181 17.58 -1.41 12.35
C ARG A 181 18.09 -2.81 12.02
N ARG A 182 17.69 -3.37 10.89
CA ARG A 182 18.24 -4.66 10.41
C ARG A 182 19.73 -4.59 10.14
N LEU A 183 20.20 -3.51 9.52
CA LEU A 183 21.62 -3.29 9.27
C LEU A 183 22.42 -3.23 10.57
N ALA A 184 21.86 -2.62 11.62
CA ALA A 184 22.46 -2.53 12.95
C ALA A 184 22.39 -3.85 13.76
N GLY A 185 21.82 -4.92 13.19
CA GLY A 185 21.72 -6.24 13.83
C GLY A 185 20.49 -6.43 14.73
N PHE A 186 19.57 -5.47 14.78
CA PHE A 186 18.32 -5.65 15.52
C PHE A 186 17.36 -6.60 14.80
N LYS A 187 16.53 -7.28 15.59
CA LYS A 187 15.38 -8.01 15.05
C LYS A 187 14.34 -7.01 14.57
N GLN A 188 13.97 -7.14 13.30
CA GLN A 188 12.89 -6.39 12.67
C GLN A 188 12.17 -7.31 11.68
N ASP A 189 10.98 -7.75 12.02
CA ASP A 189 10.14 -8.58 11.17
C ASP A 189 9.44 -7.73 10.10
N VAL A 190 8.72 -8.39 9.20
CA VAL A 190 7.95 -7.77 8.12
C VAL A 190 6.48 -8.03 8.39
N PHE A 191 5.67 -6.97 8.31
CA PHE A 191 4.22 -7.12 8.34
C PHE A 191 3.69 -7.38 6.92
N VAL A 192 2.42 -7.75 6.79
CA VAL A 192 1.80 -7.76 5.46
C VAL A 192 1.64 -6.32 4.96
N SER A 193 1.69 -6.12 3.65
CA SER A 193 1.56 -4.79 3.04
C SER A 193 0.62 -4.79 1.83
N GLY A 194 0.43 -3.62 1.23
CA GLY A 194 -0.29 -3.39 -0.01
C GLY A 194 0.42 -3.95 -1.25
N ALA A 195 1.68 -4.40 -1.09
CA ALA A 195 2.52 -4.96 -2.14
C ALA A 195 1.88 -6.17 -2.84
N ALA A 196 1.12 -6.98 -2.10
CA ALA A 196 0.33 -8.10 -2.61
C ALA A 196 -0.96 -8.26 -1.77
N LEU A 197 -2.00 -7.50 -2.10
CA LEU A 197 -3.20 -7.33 -1.28
C LEU A 197 -4.48 -7.69 -2.03
N GLY A 198 -5.13 -8.76 -1.59
CA GLY A 198 -6.48 -9.14 -2.00
C GLY A 198 -7.54 -8.28 -1.32
N VAL A 199 -8.58 -7.89 -2.07
CA VAL A 199 -9.69 -7.07 -1.58
C VAL A 199 -11.03 -7.63 -2.09
N ASN A 200 -11.97 -7.81 -1.17
CA ASN A 200 -13.37 -8.08 -1.48
C ASN A 200 -14.12 -6.75 -1.68
N LEU A 201 -14.37 -6.43 -2.94
CA LEU A 201 -15.09 -5.24 -3.39
C LEU A 201 -16.60 -5.31 -3.14
N ARG A 202 -17.14 -6.33 -2.48
CA ARG A 202 -18.55 -6.37 -2.06
C ARG A 202 -18.73 -6.13 -0.57
N HIS A 203 -17.65 -6.07 0.19
CA HIS A 203 -17.75 -5.82 1.62
C HIS A 203 -18.35 -4.42 1.90
N PRO A 204 -19.28 -4.29 2.88
CA PRO A 204 -19.92 -3.01 3.20
C PRO A 204 -18.97 -2.02 3.88
N GLU A 205 -17.98 -2.51 4.63
CA GLU A 205 -16.95 -1.68 5.27
C GLU A 205 -15.70 -1.53 4.38
N LEU A 206 -15.84 -1.43 3.05
CA LEU A 206 -14.69 -1.24 2.15
C LEU A 206 -14.04 0.13 2.43
N SER A 207 -12.78 0.09 2.87
CA SER A 207 -11.98 1.29 3.17
C SER A 207 -11.37 1.91 1.91
N PHE A 208 -10.51 2.91 2.11
CA PHE A 208 -9.75 3.62 1.08
C PHE A 208 -8.27 3.72 1.49
N PHE A 209 -7.41 4.03 0.53
CA PHE A 209 -5.99 4.27 0.75
C PHE A 209 -5.75 5.76 1.00
N ALA A 210 -5.35 6.13 2.21
CA ALA A 210 -5.03 7.51 2.57
C ALA A 210 -3.77 8.00 1.83
N ASP A 211 -3.62 9.31 1.64
CA ASP A 211 -2.40 9.85 1.01
C ASP A 211 -1.30 10.08 2.04
N VAL A 212 -0.71 8.98 2.51
CA VAL A 212 0.38 8.95 3.47
C VAL A 212 1.30 7.78 3.12
N TYR A 213 2.51 7.72 3.66
CA TYR A 213 3.31 6.48 3.61
C TYR A 213 2.70 5.42 4.53
N ASN A 214 2.80 4.13 4.15
CA ASN A 214 2.06 3.01 4.77
C ASN A 214 0.52 3.16 4.69
N GLU A 215 0.00 3.68 3.57
CA GLU A 215 -1.45 3.89 3.39
C GLU A 215 -2.29 2.61 3.48
N ASP A 216 -1.68 1.48 3.18
CA ASP A 216 -2.21 0.13 3.28
C ASP A 216 -2.50 -0.26 4.73
N TRP A 217 -1.66 0.15 5.69
CA TRP A 217 -1.87 -0.12 7.11
C TRP A 217 -3.13 0.56 7.63
N PHE A 218 -3.49 1.72 7.09
CA PHE A 218 -4.77 2.39 7.36
C PHE A 218 -5.92 1.69 6.64
N PHE A 219 -5.72 1.29 5.37
CA PHE A 219 -6.73 0.59 4.60
C PHE A 219 -7.26 -0.66 5.32
N PHE A 220 -6.37 -1.48 5.91
CA PHE A 220 -6.76 -2.70 6.65
C PHE A 220 -6.70 -2.59 8.19
N ALA A 221 -6.54 -1.38 8.75
CA ALA A 221 -6.36 -1.17 10.19
C ALA A 221 -7.42 -1.86 11.06
N ARG A 222 -8.70 -1.77 10.68
CA ARG A 222 -9.82 -2.39 11.40
C ARG A 222 -9.68 -3.92 11.47
N HIS A 223 -9.11 -4.54 10.44
CA HIS A 223 -8.91 -6.00 10.38
C HIS A 223 -7.68 -6.43 11.15
N ALA A 224 -6.60 -5.64 11.12
CA ALA A 224 -5.43 -5.85 11.97
C ALA A 224 -5.79 -5.73 13.46
N ALA A 225 -6.53 -4.69 13.85
CA ALA A 225 -7.04 -4.48 15.21
C ALA A 225 -7.87 -5.66 15.73
N ARG A 226 -8.73 -6.21 14.85
CA ARG A 226 -9.57 -7.39 15.13
C ARG A 226 -8.83 -8.73 15.00
N ARG A 227 -7.53 -8.74 14.66
CA ARG A 227 -6.71 -9.94 14.44
C ARG A 227 -7.31 -10.88 13.39
N SER A 228 -7.93 -10.29 12.38
CA SER A 228 -8.70 -10.99 11.35
C SER A 228 -8.15 -10.81 9.93
N LEU A 229 -6.96 -10.20 9.80
CA LEU A 229 -6.25 -10.02 8.54
C LEU A 229 -5.45 -11.29 8.18
N PRO A 230 -5.89 -12.09 7.19
CA PRO A 230 -5.19 -13.31 6.80
C PRO A 230 -3.85 -12.98 6.14
N LYS A 231 -2.79 -13.61 6.64
CA LYS A 231 -1.48 -13.67 6.00
C LYS A 231 -1.40 -14.93 5.13
N ILE A 232 -1.26 -14.75 3.82
CA ILE A 232 -1.27 -15.82 2.83
C ILE A 232 0.05 -15.86 2.09
N GLY A 233 0.78 -16.97 2.17
CA GLY A 233 1.96 -17.15 1.34
C GLY A 233 3.06 -16.12 1.57
N GLU A 234 4.03 -16.13 0.67
CA GLU A 234 5.15 -15.19 0.65
C GLU A 234 5.41 -14.77 -0.81
N VAL A 235 5.86 -13.54 -0.97
CA VAL A 235 6.28 -12.96 -2.25
C VAL A 235 7.67 -12.36 -2.10
N LYS A 236 8.23 -11.93 -3.22
CA LYS A 236 9.54 -11.28 -3.25
C LYS A 236 9.45 -9.90 -3.85
N GLN A 237 10.02 -8.93 -3.15
CA GLN A 237 10.24 -7.59 -3.68
C GLN A 237 11.60 -7.48 -4.36
N ALA A 238 11.66 -6.68 -5.42
CA ALA A 238 12.90 -6.38 -6.11
C ALA A 238 13.90 -5.69 -5.19
N ARG A 239 15.19 -6.00 -5.35
CA ARG A 239 16.25 -5.35 -4.58
C ARG A 239 16.31 -3.87 -4.91
N TYR A 240 16.42 -3.05 -3.87
CA TYR A 240 16.68 -1.63 -3.99
C TYR A 240 17.71 -1.17 -2.95
N ARG A 241 18.18 0.08 -3.06
CA ARG A 241 19.12 0.69 -2.11
C ARG A 241 18.33 1.62 -1.16
N PRO A 242 17.98 1.17 0.06
CA PRO A 242 17.11 1.95 0.95
C PRO A 242 17.72 3.29 1.38
N PHE A 243 19.05 3.35 1.46
CA PHE A 243 19.78 4.55 1.92
C PHE A 243 20.36 5.40 0.79
N ALA A 244 20.00 5.12 -0.48
CA ALA A 244 20.56 5.86 -1.61
C ALA A 244 20.12 7.33 -1.68
N ASP A 245 19.00 7.67 -1.05
CA ASP A 245 18.49 9.03 -0.90
C ASP A 245 18.03 9.21 0.56
N PRO A 246 18.80 9.93 1.41
CA PRO A 246 18.38 10.23 2.78
C PRO A 246 17.03 10.96 2.87
N GLY A 247 16.67 11.75 1.85
CA GLY A 247 15.37 12.43 1.77
C GLY A 247 14.20 11.47 1.68
N ARG A 248 14.43 10.18 1.36
CA ARG A 248 13.40 9.15 1.48
C ARG A 248 12.94 8.98 2.94
N ALA A 249 13.86 8.99 3.89
CA ALA A 249 13.52 8.88 5.31
C ALA A 249 12.62 10.06 5.75
N ASP A 250 12.89 11.26 5.22
CA ASP A 250 12.09 12.46 5.45
C ASP A 250 10.62 12.28 5.02
N ARG A 251 10.42 11.70 3.83
CA ARG A 251 9.11 11.50 3.20
C ARG A 251 8.31 10.33 3.80
N GLU A 252 8.98 9.39 4.46
CA GLU A 252 8.37 8.22 5.07
C GLU A 252 8.00 8.44 6.55
N GLU A 253 8.79 9.21 7.29
CA GLU A 253 8.76 9.22 8.77
C GLU A 253 7.38 9.58 9.36
N PHE A 254 6.67 10.56 8.80
CA PHE A 254 5.34 10.93 9.30
C PHE A 254 4.36 9.75 9.22
N GLY A 255 4.33 9.06 8.08
CA GLY A 255 3.48 7.88 7.89
C GLY A 255 3.95 6.68 8.70
N ASP A 256 5.26 6.49 8.85
CA ASP A 256 5.83 5.41 9.65
C ASP A 256 5.48 5.57 11.14
N ILE A 257 5.57 6.80 11.69
CA ILE A 257 5.14 7.08 13.07
C ILE A 257 3.65 6.83 13.25
N LEU A 258 2.80 7.31 12.32
CA LEU A 258 1.36 7.08 12.41
C LEU A 258 1.01 5.59 12.37
N ALA A 259 1.61 4.84 11.44
CA ALA A 259 1.33 3.42 11.25
C ALA A 259 1.81 2.58 12.45
N GLU A 260 3.09 2.70 12.82
CA GLU A 260 3.68 1.99 13.97
C GLU A 260 2.98 2.40 15.27
N GLY A 261 2.67 3.69 15.43
CA GLY A 261 1.97 4.21 16.59
C GLY A 261 0.55 3.66 16.71
N LEU A 262 -0.22 3.64 15.63
CA LEU A 262 -1.55 3.06 15.65
C LEU A 262 -1.51 1.54 15.94
N TYR A 263 -0.54 0.82 15.37
CA TYR A 263 -0.43 -0.63 15.53
C TYR A 263 0.08 -1.01 16.93
N ALA A 264 0.92 -0.19 17.55
CA ALA A 264 1.30 -0.34 18.95
C ALA A 264 0.07 -0.25 19.89
N VAL A 265 -0.94 0.57 19.57
CA VAL A 265 -2.22 0.56 20.30
C VAL A 265 -2.89 -0.80 20.17
N PHE A 266 -3.03 -1.33 18.95
CA PHE A 266 -3.71 -2.61 18.70
C PHE A 266 -3.07 -3.79 19.44
N GLU A 267 -1.74 -3.79 19.53
CA GLU A 267 -0.99 -4.82 20.25
C GLU A 267 -1.13 -4.72 21.76
N THR A 268 -1.05 -3.50 22.30
CA THR A 268 -1.08 -3.29 23.76
C THR A 268 -2.50 -3.34 24.32
N THR A 269 -3.52 -3.30 23.47
CA THR A 269 -4.94 -3.29 23.86
C THR A 269 -5.78 -4.36 23.13
N PRO A 270 -5.40 -5.66 23.21
CA PRO A 270 -6.03 -6.73 22.42
C PRO A 270 -7.52 -6.98 22.72
N ARG A 271 -8.04 -6.43 23.82
CA ARG A 271 -9.43 -6.60 24.27
C ARG A 271 -10.30 -5.38 24.02
N TRP A 272 -9.72 -4.30 23.52
CA TRP A 272 -10.45 -3.09 23.21
C TRP A 272 -11.13 -3.23 21.84
N THR A 273 -12.28 -2.60 21.72
CA THR A 273 -12.91 -2.34 20.43
C THR A 273 -12.05 -1.40 19.59
N PHE A 274 -12.26 -1.40 18.28
CA PHE A 274 -11.55 -0.50 17.39
C PHE A 274 -11.77 0.98 17.77
N ASP A 275 -12.98 1.33 18.20
CA ASP A 275 -13.31 2.71 18.57
C ASP A 275 -12.61 3.14 19.87
N GLU A 276 -12.47 2.25 20.86
CA GLU A 276 -11.66 2.51 22.07
C GLU A 276 -10.17 2.70 21.73
N GLN A 277 -9.64 1.92 20.79
CA GLN A 277 -8.27 2.04 20.30
C GLN A 277 -8.05 3.37 19.57
N LEU A 278 -8.99 3.76 18.71
CA LEU A 278 -8.99 5.07 18.07
C LEU A 278 -9.18 6.22 19.08
N GLY A 279 -9.90 5.98 20.17
CA GLY A 279 -10.00 6.92 21.29
C GLY A 279 -8.64 7.21 21.93
N MET A 280 -7.77 6.21 22.06
CA MET A 280 -6.39 6.39 22.52
C MET A 280 -5.51 7.10 21.48
N ALA A 281 -5.62 6.71 20.21
CA ALA A 281 -4.93 7.38 19.11
C ALA A 281 -5.44 8.82 18.84
N SER A 282 -6.57 9.21 19.45
CA SER A 282 -7.07 10.59 19.42
C SER A 282 -6.51 11.45 20.57
N ASN A 283 -5.59 10.93 21.38
CA ASN A 283 -4.99 11.67 22.50
C ASN A 283 -3.58 12.16 22.16
N SER A 284 -3.35 13.46 22.25
CA SER A 284 -2.04 14.09 22.01
C SER A 284 -0.94 13.54 22.94
N SER A 285 -1.26 13.20 24.19
CA SER A 285 -0.26 12.64 25.11
C SER A 285 0.24 11.28 24.64
N TYR A 286 -0.61 10.48 24.00
CA TYR A 286 -0.21 9.19 23.43
C TYR A 286 0.88 9.38 22.36
N TRP A 287 0.65 10.31 21.44
CA TRP A 287 1.58 10.58 20.35
C TRP A 287 2.88 11.23 20.82
N ARG A 288 2.83 12.04 21.88
CA ARG A 288 4.05 12.54 22.53
C ARG A 288 4.90 11.38 23.04
N ASP A 289 4.30 10.49 23.84
CA ASP A 289 4.99 9.33 24.41
C ASP A 289 5.51 8.39 23.31
N PHE A 290 4.73 8.15 22.26
CA PHE A 290 5.14 7.28 21.14
C PHE A 290 6.25 7.92 20.30
N LYS A 291 6.21 9.24 20.07
CA LYS A 291 7.28 9.97 19.40
C LYS A 291 8.59 9.86 20.18
N ASP A 292 8.56 10.00 21.50
CA ASP A 292 9.76 9.83 22.34
C ASP A 292 10.34 8.41 22.18
N ILE A 293 9.49 7.38 22.18
CA ILE A 293 9.90 5.99 21.93
C ILE A 293 10.53 5.83 20.53
N ARG A 294 9.97 6.49 19.51
CA ARG A 294 10.52 6.47 18.14
C ARG A 294 11.90 7.12 18.08
N LEU A 295 12.08 8.28 18.72
CA LEU A 295 13.36 8.99 18.76
C LEU A 295 14.43 8.18 19.51
N ASP A 296 14.06 7.54 20.62
CA ASP A 296 14.94 6.61 21.34
C ASP A 296 15.35 5.43 20.45
N THR A 297 14.41 4.89 19.66
CA THR A 297 14.66 3.79 18.73
C THR A 297 15.64 4.19 17.62
N ILE A 298 15.51 5.40 17.05
CA ILE A 298 16.44 5.93 16.05
C ILE A 298 17.83 6.12 16.66
N THR A 299 17.90 6.75 17.85
CA THR A 299 19.16 6.99 18.58
C THR A 299 19.89 5.69 18.92
N GLU A 300 19.16 4.69 19.42
CA GLU A 300 19.70 3.35 19.69
C GLU A 300 20.30 2.73 18.41
N THR A 301 19.59 2.88 17.29
CA THR A 301 20.02 2.34 15.99
C THR A 301 21.28 3.02 15.48
N MET A 302 21.35 4.35 15.55
CA MET A 302 22.55 5.11 15.18
C MET A 302 23.76 4.70 16.02
N LYS A 303 23.57 4.51 17.33
CA LYS A 303 24.64 4.07 18.25
C LYS A 303 25.15 2.67 17.91
N ALA A 304 24.25 1.73 17.64
CA ALA A 304 24.62 0.37 17.25
C ALA A 304 25.40 0.35 15.92
N LEU A 305 24.97 1.14 14.93
CA LEU A 305 25.70 1.33 13.68
C LEU A 305 27.11 1.88 13.91
N SER A 306 27.25 2.95 14.70
CA SER A 306 28.56 3.53 15.03
C SER A 306 29.51 2.53 15.69
N ASN A 307 28.98 1.71 16.61
CA ASN A 307 29.77 0.70 17.32
C ASN A 307 30.27 -0.43 16.40
N ALA A 308 29.55 -0.72 15.31
CA ALA A 308 29.92 -1.77 14.35
C ALA A 308 30.92 -1.29 13.27
N GLN A 309 31.07 0.03 13.09
CA GLN A 309 31.94 0.62 12.05
C GLN A 309 33.41 0.17 12.10
N PRO A 310 34.08 0.07 13.26
CA PRO A 310 35.52 -0.26 13.30
C PRO A 310 35.85 -1.65 12.72
N SER A 311 34.86 -2.55 12.70
CA SER A 311 34.99 -3.92 12.17
C SER A 311 34.41 -4.10 10.76
N ALA A 312 33.88 -3.05 10.14
CA ALA A 312 33.17 -3.14 8.86
C ALA A 312 34.15 -3.26 7.67
N SER A 313 33.75 -4.01 6.64
CA SER A 313 34.42 -3.93 5.35
C SER A 313 34.26 -2.53 4.74
N PRO A 314 35.12 -2.07 3.80
CA PRO A 314 34.96 -0.75 3.18
C PRO A 314 33.58 -0.51 2.56
N MET A 315 32.96 -1.54 2.00
CA MET A 315 31.61 -1.46 1.42
C MET A 315 30.53 -1.35 2.49
N ASP A 316 30.65 -2.11 3.59
CA ASP A 316 29.71 -2.03 4.71
C ASP A 316 29.84 -0.70 5.46
N TYR A 317 31.04 -0.13 5.50
CA TYR A 317 31.31 1.19 6.08
C TYR A 317 30.53 2.29 5.36
N VAL A 318 30.62 2.37 4.02
CA VAL A 318 29.86 3.35 3.23
C VAL A 318 28.35 3.17 3.44
N LYS A 319 27.86 1.92 3.37
CA LYS A 319 26.44 1.63 3.60
C LYS A 319 25.98 2.05 5.00
N THR A 320 26.85 1.93 6.01
CA THR A 320 26.57 2.35 7.39
C THR A 320 26.48 3.87 7.51
N LEU A 321 27.36 4.60 6.83
CA LEU A 321 27.29 6.07 6.76
C LEU A 321 26.01 6.54 6.07
N ASP A 322 25.63 5.94 4.94
CA ASP A 322 24.38 6.28 4.24
C ASP A 322 23.15 6.03 5.14
N ALA A 323 23.16 4.92 5.89
CA ALA A 323 22.11 4.60 6.84
C ALA A 323 22.03 5.61 7.99
N GLN A 324 23.18 6.05 8.52
CA GLN A 324 23.23 7.07 9.56
C GLN A 324 22.73 8.44 9.07
N ALA A 325 23.11 8.86 7.87
CA ALA A 325 22.60 10.08 7.26
C ALA A 325 21.07 10.03 7.12
N SER A 326 20.53 8.89 6.69
CA SER A 326 19.08 8.69 6.59
C SER A 326 18.38 8.69 7.95
N LEU A 327 18.99 8.09 8.98
CA LEU A 327 18.45 8.10 10.35
C LEU A 327 18.45 9.50 10.96
N GLN A 328 19.47 10.31 10.69
CA GLN A 328 19.51 11.70 11.13
C GLN A 328 18.35 12.50 10.52
N VAL A 329 18.09 12.33 9.21
CA VAL A 329 16.96 12.98 8.54
C VAL A 329 15.61 12.54 9.13
N ALA A 330 15.43 11.23 9.39
CA ALA A 330 14.24 10.73 10.08
C ALA A 330 14.08 11.34 11.48
N GLN A 331 15.17 11.45 12.24
CA GLN A 331 15.15 12.06 13.57
C GLN A 331 14.73 13.53 13.51
N GLU A 332 15.35 14.32 12.65
CA GLU A 332 15.03 15.75 12.48
C GLU A 332 13.56 15.94 12.07
N ARG A 333 13.07 15.08 11.16
CA ARG A 333 11.66 15.08 10.77
C ARG A 333 10.74 14.76 11.95
N ALA A 334 10.99 13.66 12.65
CA ALA A 334 10.20 13.25 13.80
C ALA A 334 10.16 14.35 14.87
N GLU A 335 11.30 14.98 15.18
CA GLU A 335 11.41 16.11 16.11
C GLU A 335 10.59 17.32 15.69
N SER A 336 10.55 17.64 14.39
CA SER A 336 9.82 18.80 13.85
C SER A 336 8.28 18.68 13.91
N ILE A 337 7.74 17.45 13.96
CA ILE A 337 6.30 17.23 13.88
C ILE A 337 5.65 17.32 15.27
N ALA A 338 4.65 18.17 15.42
CA ALA A 338 3.89 18.32 16.66
C ALA A 338 2.98 17.09 16.90
N PRO A 339 2.87 16.58 18.14
CA PRO A 339 1.99 15.45 18.46
C PRO A 339 0.52 15.63 18.05
N ASP A 340 0.02 16.87 18.12
CA ASP A 340 -1.37 17.20 17.75
C ASP A 340 -1.66 16.94 16.27
N LEU A 341 -0.64 17.00 15.40
CA LEU A 341 -0.83 16.73 13.98
C LEU A 341 -1.16 15.26 13.71
N TYR A 342 -0.66 14.33 14.53
CA TYR A 342 -1.04 12.93 14.43
C TYR A 342 -2.49 12.71 14.86
N VAL A 343 -2.95 13.41 15.90
CA VAL A 343 -4.36 13.40 16.33
C VAL A 343 -5.26 13.93 15.22
N GLU A 344 -4.88 15.06 14.62
CA GLU A 344 -5.61 15.66 13.50
C GLU A 344 -5.69 14.71 12.30
N PHE A 345 -4.57 14.03 11.98
CA PHE A 345 -4.55 13.03 10.91
C PHE A 345 -5.53 11.88 11.18
N ILE A 346 -5.53 11.30 12.40
CA ILE A 346 -6.43 10.20 12.76
C ILE A 346 -7.89 10.64 12.68
N ALA A 347 -8.22 11.85 13.11
CA ALA A 347 -9.57 12.39 13.00
C ALA A 347 -10.00 12.58 11.53
N ASN A 348 -9.11 13.15 10.71
CA ASN A 348 -9.35 13.39 9.29
C ASN A 348 -9.48 12.09 8.50
N TRP A 349 -8.66 11.09 8.81
CA TRP A 349 -8.75 9.75 8.21
C TRP A 349 -10.10 9.07 8.52
N GLN A 350 -10.60 9.17 9.76
CA GLN A 350 -11.92 8.62 10.10
C GLN A 350 -13.07 9.35 9.39
N GLU A 351 -12.95 10.66 9.21
CA GLU A 351 -13.90 11.45 8.42
C GLU A 351 -13.87 11.05 6.95
N ASP A 352 -12.68 10.89 6.37
CA ASP A 352 -12.50 10.41 5.00
C ASP A 352 -13.07 9.00 4.82
N GLU A 353 -12.90 8.08 5.78
CA GLU A 353 -13.51 6.73 5.73
C GLU A 353 -15.05 6.81 5.66
N ARG A 354 -15.65 7.79 6.36
CA ARG A 354 -17.11 8.01 6.35
C ARG A 354 -17.56 8.66 5.04
N ARG A 355 -16.80 9.62 4.50
CA ARG A 355 -17.07 10.25 3.19
C ARG A 355 -16.95 9.23 2.06
N TRP A 356 -15.88 8.43 2.08
CA TRP A 356 -15.61 7.37 1.13
C TRP A 356 -16.77 6.37 1.04
N ARG A 357 -17.22 5.85 2.19
CA ARG A 357 -18.36 4.91 2.23
C ARG A 357 -19.63 5.52 1.64
N LYS A 358 -19.95 6.78 1.97
CA LYS A 358 -21.11 7.48 1.40
C LYS A 358 -20.97 7.66 -0.12
N MET A 359 -19.78 8.00 -0.58
CA MET A 359 -19.47 8.19 -1.99
C MET A 359 -19.59 6.88 -2.78
N LEU A 360 -19.08 5.76 -2.24
CA LEU A 360 -19.10 4.46 -2.93
C LEU A 360 -20.51 4.01 -3.31
N HIS A 361 -21.52 4.39 -2.53
CA HIS A 361 -22.93 4.07 -2.82
C HIS A 361 -23.52 4.84 -4.01
N ARG A 362 -22.87 5.91 -4.47
CA ARG A 362 -23.34 6.74 -5.58
C ARG A 362 -22.87 6.24 -6.94
N PHE A 363 -21.82 5.44 -6.97
CA PHE A 363 -21.26 4.97 -8.23
C PHE A 363 -22.17 3.92 -8.88
N PRO A 364 -22.38 4.01 -10.22
CA PRO A 364 -23.08 2.97 -10.95
C PRO A 364 -22.34 1.63 -10.79
N SER A 365 -23.05 0.52 -10.98
CA SER A 365 -22.43 -0.80 -11.06
C SER A 365 -22.68 -1.43 -12.44
N ALA A 366 -21.78 -2.32 -12.85
CA ALA A 366 -21.82 -3.03 -14.14
C ALA A 366 -21.64 -2.12 -15.38
N LEU A 367 -20.82 -1.07 -15.28
CA LEU A 367 -20.38 -0.27 -16.43
C LEU A 367 -19.44 -1.05 -17.36
N SER A 368 -19.37 -0.63 -18.62
CA SER A 368 -18.32 -1.04 -19.56
C SER A 368 -16.96 -0.41 -19.16
N GLU A 369 -15.85 -0.92 -19.72
CA GLU A 369 -14.51 -0.34 -19.51
C GLU A 369 -14.49 1.15 -19.85
N ARG A 370 -14.97 1.47 -21.05
CA ARG A 370 -15.03 2.83 -21.57
C ARG A 370 -15.81 3.77 -20.65
N HIS A 371 -17.01 3.35 -20.20
CA HIS A 371 -17.84 4.20 -19.34
C HIS A 371 -17.23 4.35 -17.93
N ALA A 372 -16.70 3.28 -17.34
CA ALA A 372 -16.06 3.37 -16.03
C ALA A 372 -14.83 4.28 -16.04
N LEU A 373 -14.01 4.23 -17.10
CA LEU A 373 -12.87 5.13 -17.26
C LEU A 373 -13.30 6.58 -17.52
N ALA A 374 -14.39 6.80 -18.25
CA ALA A 374 -14.96 8.13 -18.46
C ALA A 374 -15.45 8.76 -17.14
N GLU A 375 -16.15 8.00 -16.29
CA GLU A 375 -16.56 8.44 -14.94
C GLU A 375 -15.34 8.79 -14.06
N LEU A 376 -14.22 8.09 -14.25
CA LEU A 376 -12.96 8.38 -13.56
C LEU A 376 -12.16 9.53 -14.21
N GLY A 377 -12.60 10.10 -15.34
CA GLY A 377 -11.84 11.10 -16.08
C GLY A 377 -10.53 10.58 -16.70
N LEU A 378 -10.39 9.26 -16.86
CA LEU A 378 -9.18 8.61 -17.37
C LEU A 378 -9.29 8.43 -18.89
N THR A 379 -8.76 9.38 -19.65
CA THR A 379 -8.95 9.45 -21.11
C THR A 379 -7.92 8.70 -21.93
N LYS A 380 -6.73 8.42 -21.38
CA LYS A 380 -5.62 7.76 -22.10
C LYS A 380 -5.48 6.32 -21.64
N TRP A 381 -5.98 5.37 -22.44
CA TRP A 381 -5.94 3.96 -22.10
C TRP A 381 -5.97 3.05 -23.35
N ALA A 382 -5.63 1.79 -23.16
CA ALA A 382 -5.72 0.74 -24.17
C ALA A 382 -6.15 -0.60 -23.55
N SER A 383 -7.06 -1.31 -24.21
CA SER A 383 -7.38 -2.70 -23.91
C SER A 383 -6.59 -3.60 -24.87
N CYS A 384 -5.87 -4.60 -24.35
CA CYS A 384 -4.97 -5.43 -25.15
C CYS A 384 -4.80 -6.84 -24.61
N GLY A 385 -4.33 -7.76 -25.46
CA GLY A 385 -3.99 -9.13 -25.08
C GLY A 385 -4.66 -10.20 -25.94
N TYR A 386 -4.58 -11.45 -25.48
CA TYR A 386 -5.05 -12.61 -26.23
C TYR A 386 -6.56 -12.59 -26.49
N GLY A 387 -6.95 -12.81 -27.74
CA GLY A 387 -8.35 -12.92 -28.15
C GLY A 387 -9.13 -11.60 -28.23
N LEU A 388 -8.50 -10.45 -27.98
CA LEU A 388 -9.13 -9.14 -28.13
C LEU A 388 -8.76 -8.54 -29.50
N PRO A 389 -9.72 -7.96 -30.25
CA PRO A 389 -9.38 -7.00 -31.29
C PRO A 389 -8.48 -5.93 -30.65
N THR A 390 -7.42 -5.51 -31.33
CA THR A 390 -6.68 -4.34 -30.85
C THR A 390 -7.60 -3.14 -31.01
N GLU A 391 -8.40 -2.81 -29.99
CA GLU A 391 -9.00 -1.48 -29.90
C GLU A 391 -7.85 -0.51 -29.65
N ALA A 392 -7.39 0.09 -30.75
CA ALA A 392 -6.41 1.16 -30.73
C ALA A 392 -7.04 2.37 -30.02
N GLU A 393 -6.34 2.86 -29.00
CA GLU A 393 -6.47 4.21 -28.41
C GLU A 393 -7.88 4.81 -28.50
N ALA A 394 -8.67 4.65 -27.45
CA ALA A 394 -9.81 5.54 -27.27
C ALA A 394 -9.28 6.87 -26.73
N ASP A 395 -8.89 7.80 -27.61
CA ASP A 395 -8.91 9.22 -27.24
C ASP A 395 -10.38 9.56 -26.97
N LEU A 396 -10.79 9.52 -25.70
CA LEU A 396 -12.08 10.02 -25.30
C LEU A 396 -12.07 11.53 -25.56
N ALA A 397 -12.50 11.94 -26.76
CA ALA A 397 -12.91 13.32 -26.99
C ALA A 397 -13.89 13.67 -25.88
N ALA A 398 -13.66 14.82 -25.22
CA ALA A 398 -14.43 15.26 -24.06
C ALA A 398 -15.93 15.07 -24.35
N ALA A 399 -16.52 14.04 -23.76
CA ALA A 399 -17.95 13.84 -23.82
C ALA A 399 -18.55 15.08 -23.14
N GLY A 400 -19.23 15.91 -23.93
CA GLY A 400 -19.81 17.15 -23.47
C GLY A 400 -20.59 16.91 -22.19
N ALA A 401 -20.35 17.77 -21.21
CA ALA A 401 -21.12 17.82 -19.97
C ALA A 401 -22.60 17.77 -20.32
N VAL A 402 -23.26 16.66 -19.99
CA VAL A 402 -24.71 16.63 -19.88
C VAL A 402 -25.00 17.22 -18.52
N GLY A 403 -25.55 18.43 -18.52
CA GLY A 403 -25.81 19.25 -17.34
C GLY A 403 -26.96 18.77 -16.46
#